data_AF-A0A6C0AS69-F1
#
_entry.id   AF-A0A6C0AS69-F1
#
_cell.length_a   1.000
_cell.length_b   1.000
_cell.length_c   1.000
_cell.angle_alpha   90.00
_cell.angle_beta   90.00
_cell.angle_gamma   90.00
#
_symmetry.space_group_name_H-M   'P 1'
#
loop_
_entity.id
_entity.type
_entity.pdbx_description
1 polymer ?
#
loop_
_entity_poly.entity_id
_entity_poly.type
_entity_poly.pdbx_seq_one_letter_code
_entity_poly.pdbx_strand_id
1 'polypeptide(L)'
;MKFLHYLLFIINITKVEVYFIQNQYKPICNNCKFFIPNKNECRKFKDVNIITGKYSYETAISVRNDEDKCGEYAFLFEKNNFKFITIPYYFLLENGKLIFILSYNFFPFILWYIFTK
;
A
#
# COMPACT_ATOMS: atom_id res chain seq x y z
N MET A 1 23.17 -8.17 -23.01
CA MET A 1 23.67 -7.17 -22.03
C MET A 1 22.59 -6.28 -21.38
N LYS A 2 21.28 -6.49 -21.61
CA LYS A 2 20.21 -5.68 -20.97
C LYS A 2 19.82 -6.14 -19.56
N PHE A 3 20.05 -7.41 -19.24
CA PHE A 3 19.72 -8.01 -17.94
C PHE A 3 20.61 -7.51 -16.78
N LEU A 4 21.87 -7.17 -17.08
CA LEU A 4 22.83 -6.67 -16.09
C LEU A 4 22.42 -5.28 -15.56
N HIS A 5 21.86 -4.43 -16.43
CA HIS A 5 21.34 -3.11 -16.02
C HIS A 5 20.11 -3.23 -15.11
N TYR A 6 19.22 -4.19 -15.37
CA TYR A 6 18.07 -4.45 -14.48
C TYR A 6 18.50 -4.99 -13.12
N LEU A 7 19.48 -5.91 -13.08
CA LEU A 7 20.07 -6.39 -11.83
C LEU A 7 20.74 -5.28 -11.03
N LEU A 8 21.51 -4.41 -11.69
CA LEU A 8 22.13 -3.24 -11.05
C LEU A 8 21.10 -2.22 -10.56
N PHE A 9 19.97 -2.06 -11.28
CA PHE A 9 18.87 -1.21 -10.85
C PHE A 9 18.18 -1.77 -9.59
N ILE A 10 17.94 -3.08 -9.52
CA ILE A 10 17.37 -3.75 -8.33
C ILE A 10 18.33 -3.64 -7.13
N ILE A 11 19.63 -3.85 -7.34
CA ILE A 11 20.65 -3.72 -6.29
C ILE A 11 20.74 -2.27 -5.80
N ASN A 12 20.62 -1.27 -6.69
CA ASN A 12 20.61 0.14 -6.27
C ASN A 12 19.35 0.52 -5.47
N ILE A 13 18.17 -0.06 -5.75
CA ILE A 13 16.98 0.15 -4.91
C ILE A 13 17.20 -0.35 -3.48
N THR A 14 17.94 -1.45 -3.29
CA THR A 14 18.26 -1.95 -1.93
C THR A 14 19.25 -1.07 -1.15
N LYS A 15 20.01 -0.20 -1.85
CA LYS A 15 20.97 0.75 -1.25
C LYS A 15 20.46 2.18 -1.12
N VAL A 16 19.29 2.51 -1.67
CA VAL A 16 18.59 3.71 -1.25
C VAL A 16 18.12 3.43 0.17
N GLU A 17 18.96 3.79 1.14
CA GLU A 17 18.50 4.13 2.47
C GLU A 17 17.36 5.11 2.26
N VAL A 18 16.13 4.60 2.36
CA VAL A 18 14.95 5.43 2.38
C VAL A 18 15.04 6.14 3.72
N TYR A 19 15.77 7.25 3.74
CA TYR A 19 15.67 8.28 4.75
C TYR A 19 14.25 8.82 4.64
N PHE A 20 13.30 8.06 5.17
CA PHE A 20 12.01 8.55 5.55
C PHE A 20 12.31 9.63 6.57
N ILE A 21 12.33 10.89 6.14
CA ILE A 21 12.21 12.04 7.02
C ILE A 21 10.82 11.92 7.67
N GLN A 22 10.72 11.06 8.69
CA GLN A 22 9.58 11.00 9.57
C GLN A 22 9.83 12.09 10.60
N ASN A 23 9.12 13.21 10.46
CA ASN A 23 8.97 14.13 11.57
C ASN A 23 8.34 13.32 12.71
N GLN A 24 9.12 13.02 13.75
CA GLN A 24 8.68 12.20 14.89
C GLN A 24 7.48 12.87 15.59
N TYR A 25 7.39 14.19 15.52
CA TYR A 25 6.32 14.97 16.10
C TYR A 25 5.07 15.05 15.21
N LYS A 26 5.18 14.74 13.92
CA LYS A 26 4.04 14.77 12.97
C LYS A 26 4.09 13.53 12.05
N PRO A 27 3.71 12.35 12.57
CA PRO A 27 3.82 11.11 11.81
C PRO A 27 2.84 11.10 10.63
N ILE A 28 3.23 10.54 9.48
CA ILE A 28 2.42 10.59 8.25
C ILE A 28 1.34 9.49 8.26
N CYS A 29 0.09 9.83 7.91
CA CYS A 29 -1.03 8.87 7.86
C CYS A 29 -0.72 7.63 7.00
N ASN A 30 0.00 7.79 5.88
CA ASN A 30 0.44 6.69 5.02
C ASN A 30 1.36 5.64 5.69
N ASN A 31 1.88 5.94 6.88
CA ASN A 31 2.67 5.01 7.68
C ASN A 31 1.85 4.34 8.80
N CYS A 32 0.58 4.74 8.95
CA CYS A 32 -0.31 4.20 9.96
C CYS A 32 -0.91 2.86 9.52
N LYS A 33 -1.08 1.92 10.46
CA LYS A 33 -1.71 0.62 10.20
C LYS A 33 -3.19 0.71 9.83
N PHE A 34 -3.84 1.84 10.05
CA PHE A 34 -5.26 2.05 9.76
C PHE A 34 -5.55 2.82 8.47
N PHE A 35 -4.51 3.33 7.81
CA PHE A 35 -4.70 4.09 6.59
C PHE A 35 -5.00 3.15 5.41
N ILE A 36 -6.00 3.52 4.60
CA ILE A 36 -6.36 2.85 3.36
C ILE A 36 -5.86 3.72 2.20
N PRO A 37 -4.74 3.36 1.54
CA PRO A 37 -4.08 4.23 0.56
C PRO A 37 -4.96 4.67 -0.59
N ASN A 38 -5.71 3.74 -1.17
CA ASN A 38 -6.41 4.00 -2.43
C ASN A 38 -7.68 4.84 -2.26
N LYS A 39 -8.17 4.93 -1.02
CA LYS A 39 -9.36 5.72 -0.66
C LYS A 39 -9.01 6.98 0.13
N ASN A 40 -7.75 7.14 0.55
CA ASN A 40 -7.35 8.17 1.51
C ASN A 40 -8.20 8.16 2.79
N GLU A 41 -8.65 6.99 3.22
CA GLU A 41 -9.55 6.78 4.37
C GLU A 41 -8.77 6.29 5.59
N CYS A 42 -9.33 6.52 6.78
CA CYS A 42 -8.84 5.98 8.05
C CYS A 42 -9.84 4.99 8.62
N ARG A 43 -9.44 3.71 8.74
CA ARG A 43 -10.34 2.65 9.26
C ARG A 43 -10.40 2.56 10.79
N LYS A 44 -9.72 3.45 11.50
CA LYS A 44 -9.65 3.44 12.97
C LYS A 44 -11.00 3.81 13.58
N PHE A 45 -11.65 4.81 13.02
CA PHE A 45 -12.94 5.34 13.46
C PHE A 45 -14.01 4.91 12.46
N LYS A 46 -14.35 3.63 12.51
CA LYS A 46 -15.35 3.05 11.60
C LYS A 46 -16.74 3.27 12.17
N ASP A 47 -17.65 3.71 11.33
CA ASP A 47 -19.08 3.75 11.64
C ASP A 47 -19.80 2.64 10.90
N VAL A 48 -20.77 2.02 11.56
CA VAL A 48 -21.60 0.98 10.97
C VAL A 48 -22.95 1.57 10.64
N ASN A 49 -23.32 1.53 9.37
CA ASN A 49 -24.70 1.80 8.98
C ASN A 49 -25.59 0.64 9.46
N ILE A 50 -26.37 0.87 10.51
CA ILE A 50 -27.19 -0.17 11.16
C ILE A 50 -28.26 -0.80 10.24
N ILE A 51 -28.65 -0.11 9.17
CA ILE A 51 -29.67 -0.59 8.21
C ILE A 51 -29.03 -1.53 7.19
N THR A 52 -27.86 -1.17 6.66
CA THR A 52 -27.20 -1.89 5.56
C THR A 52 -26.07 -2.82 6.01
N GLY A 53 -25.62 -2.71 7.26
CA GLY A 53 -24.46 -3.42 7.81
C GLY A 53 -23.11 -2.98 7.23
N LYS A 54 -23.09 -1.92 6.39
CA LYS A 54 -21.87 -1.45 5.74
C LYS A 54 -21.06 -0.54 6.67
N TYR A 55 -19.75 -0.69 6.62
CA TYR A 55 -18.82 0.22 7.28
C TYR A 55 -18.57 1.46 6.41
N SER A 56 -18.69 2.63 7.02
CA SER A 56 -18.18 3.90 6.47
C SER A 56 -16.92 4.30 7.22
N TYR A 57 -15.99 4.89 6.50
CA TYR A 57 -14.73 5.39 7.03
C TYR A 57 -14.60 6.86 6.71
N GLU A 58 -14.09 7.63 7.66
CA GLU A 58 -13.75 9.02 7.42
C GLU A 58 -12.44 9.15 6.65
N THR A 59 -12.28 10.29 5.97
CA THR A 59 -11.02 10.59 5.29
C THR A 59 -9.89 10.78 6.31
N ALA A 60 -8.68 10.41 5.93
CA ALA A 60 -7.51 10.55 6.79
C ALA A 60 -7.21 12.02 7.13
N ILE A 61 -7.63 12.96 6.27
CA ILE A 61 -7.53 14.40 6.53
C ILE A 61 -8.56 14.84 7.57
N SER A 62 -9.82 14.43 7.44
CA SER A 62 -10.88 14.72 8.42
C SER A 62 -10.46 14.27 9.81
N VAL A 63 -10.00 13.02 9.92
CA VAL A 63 -9.52 12.42 11.17
C VAL A 63 -8.30 13.14 11.75
N ARG A 64 -7.46 13.74 10.91
CA ARG A 64 -6.28 14.53 11.32
C ARG A 64 -6.66 15.92 11.82
N ASN A 65 -7.75 16.50 11.30
CA ASN A 65 -8.20 17.83 11.69
C ASN A 65 -9.17 17.79 12.88
N ASP A 66 -9.51 16.59 13.35
CA ASP A 66 -10.41 16.35 14.47
C ASP A 66 -9.58 15.98 15.72
N GLU A 67 -9.57 16.90 16.70
CA GLU A 67 -8.84 16.76 17.96
C GLU A 67 -9.40 15.63 18.86
N ASP A 68 -10.67 15.26 18.69
CA ASP A 68 -11.25 14.11 19.41
C ASP A 68 -10.82 12.76 18.79
N LYS A 69 -10.21 12.78 17.60
CA LYS A 69 -9.76 11.58 16.86
C LYS A 69 -8.25 11.44 16.82
N CYS A 70 -7.59 11.82 15.73
CA CYS A 70 -6.13 11.76 15.66
C CYS A 70 -5.50 13.12 15.97
N GLY A 71 -6.19 14.23 15.72
CA GLY A 71 -5.64 15.57 15.85
C GLY A 71 -4.44 15.84 14.94
N GLU A 72 -3.97 17.08 14.94
CA GLU A 72 -2.93 17.52 14.01
C GLU A 72 -1.63 16.70 14.17
N TYR A 73 -1.33 16.32 15.41
CA TYR A 73 -0.14 15.58 15.79
C TYR A 73 -0.30 14.05 15.74
N ALA A 74 -1.48 13.54 15.39
CA ALA A 74 -1.78 12.10 15.34
C ALA A 74 -1.41 11.37 16.64
N PHE A 75 -1.99 11.81 17.75
CA PHE A 75 -1.76 11.20 19.07
C PHE A 75 -2.20 9.72 19.13
N LEU A 76 -3.15 9.32 18.27
CA LEU A 76 -3.57 7.93 18.09
C LEU A 76 -2.84 7.19 16.95
N PHE A 77 -1.68 7.68 16.51
CA PHE A 77 -0.89 7.05 15.46
C PHE A 77 -0.36 5.67 15.88
N GLU A 78 -0.57 4.68 15.01
CA GLU A 78 -0.02 3.34 15.20
C GLU A 78 0.77 2.92 13.96
N LYS A 79 2.06 2.69 14.14
CA LYS A 79 2.98 2.33 13.06
C LYS A 79 2.60 0.99 12.44
N ASN A 80 2.59 0.94 11.11
CA ASN A 80 2.42 -0.31 10.39
C ASN A 80 3.76 -1.06 10.27
N ASN A 81 3.99 -2.04 11.15
CA ASN A 81 5.19 -2.88 11.11
C ASN A 81 5.21 -3.86 9.93
N PHE A 82 4.05 -4.12 9.32
CA PHE A 82 3.88 -5.06 8.20
C PHE A 82 3.66 -4.32 6.88
N LYS A 83 4.17 -3.10 6.74
CA LYS A 83 4.02 -2.27 5.54
C LYS A 83 4.51 -2.98 4.27
N PHE A 84 5.59 -3.75 4.41
CA PHE A 84 6.15 -4.57 3.33
C PHE A 84 5.19 -5.65 2.81
N ILE A 85 4.27 -6.15 3.64
CA ILE A 85 3.27 -7.16 3.25
C ILE A 85 1.97 -6.49 2.81
N THR A 86 1.54 -5.46 3.54
CA THR A 86 0.24 -4.81 3.33
C THR A 86 0.17 -4.02 2.02
N ILE A 87 1.25 -3.35 1.59
CA ILE A 87 1.28 -2.64 0.30
C ILE A 87 1.08 -3.60 -0.89
N PRO A 88 1.92 -4.65 -1.08
CA PRO A 88 1.73 -5.55 -2.20
C PRO A 88 0.39 -6.28 -2.12
N TYR A 89 -0.11 -6.61 -0.92
CA TYR A 89 -1.44 -7.19 -0.76
C TYR A 89 -2.56 -6.31 -1.35
N TYR A 90 -2.65 -5.03 -0.98
CA TYR A 90 -3.68 -4.13 -1.52
C TYR A 90 -3.47 -3.86 -3.02
N PHE A 91 -2.22 -3.80 -3.48
CA PHE A 91 -1.92 -3.69 -4.91
C PHE A 91 -2.44 -4.88 -5.71
N LEU A 92 -2.21 -6.11 -5.22
CA LEU A 92 -2.72 -7.34 -5.85
C LEU A 92 -4.25 -7.40 -5.82
N LEU A 93 -4.87 -6.98 -4.72
CA LEU A 93 -6.33 -7.03 -4.56
C LEU A 93 -7.03 -6.11 -5.56
N GLU A 94 -6.47 -4.93 -5.85
CA GLU A 94 -7.03 -4.00 -6.83
C GLU A 94 -6.67 -4.35 -8.29
N ASN A 95 -5.42 -4.76 -8.53
CA ASN A 95 -4.92 -5.03 -9.87
C ASN A 95 -5.05 -6.50 -10.28
N GLY A 96 -5.68 -7.34 -9.45
CA GLY A 96 -5.73 -8.79 -9.66
C GLY A 96 -6.25 -9.20 -11.03
N LYS A 97 -7.27 -8.49 -11.54
CA LYS A 97 -7.81 -8.72 -12.89
C LYS A 97 -6.78 -8.41 -13.99
N LEU A 98 -6.05 -7.31 -13.87
CA LEU A 98 -5.01 -6.92 -14.82
C LEU A 98 -3.83 -7.91 -14.79
N ILE A 99 -3.40 -8.29 -13.59
CA ILE A 99 -2.32 -9.26 -13.36
C ILE A 99 -2.69 -10.62 -13.96
N PHE A 100 -3.93 -11.07 -13.74
CA PHE A 100 -4.43 -12.32 -14.31
C PHE A 100 -4.39 -12.29 -15.85
N ILE A 101 -4.89 -11.21 -16.47
CA ILE A 101 -4.87 -11.06 -17.94
C ILE A 101 -3.43 -11.06 -18.48
N LEU A 102 -2.52 -10.30 -17.87
CA LEU A 102 -1.13 -10.27 -18.30
C LEU A 102 -0.46 -11.65 -18.14
N SER A 103 -0.70 -12.34 -17.03
CA SER A 103 -0.14 -13.68 -16.81
C SER A 103 -0.64 -14.69 -17.84
N TYR A 104 -1.93 -14.65 -18.19
CA TYR A 104 -2.53 -15.55 -19.18
C TYR A 104 -1.95 -15.34 -20.59
N ASN A 105 -1.61 -14.11 -20.95
CA ASN A 105 -1.03 -13.81 -22.27
C ASN A 105 0.48 -14.11 -22.36
N PHE A 106 1.21 -14.02 -21.24
CA PHE A 106 2.65 -14.29 -21.23
C PHE A 106 3.01 -15.76 -21.00
N PHE A 107 2.15 -16.52 -20.30
CA PHE A 107 2.41 -17.93 -19.97
C PHE A 107 2.61 -18.84 -21.20
N PRO A 108 1.83 -18.72 -22.30
CA PRO A 108 2.04 -19.51 -23.51
C PRO A 108 3.35 -19.18 -24.21
N PHE A 109 3.78 -17.92 -24.17
CA PHE A 109 5.05 -17.47 -24.74
C PHE A 109 6.26 -18.05 -24.00
N ILE A 110 6.17 -18.11 -22.67
CA ILE A 110 7.20 -18.71 -21.82
C ILE A 110 7.27 -20.23 -22.06
N LEU A 111 6.11 -20.91 -22.10
CA LEU A 111 6.03 -22.34 -22.42
C LEU A 111 6.61 -22.63 -23.80
N TRP A 112 6.21 -21.88 -24.83
CA TRP A 112 6.73 -22.02 -26.18
C TRP A 112 8.26 -21.89 -26.21
N TYR A 113 8.82 -20.85 -25.59
CA TYR A 113 10.27 -20.64 -25.53
C TYR A 113 11.02 -21.80 -24.84
N ILE A 114 10.44 -22.41 -23.80
CA ILE A 114 11.04 -23.58 -23.11
C ILE A 114 11.01 -24.83 -24.01
N PHE A 115 9.96 -25.04 -24.79
CA PHE A 115 9.82 -26.24 -25.65
C PHE A 115 10.53 -26.14 -27.00
N THR A 116 10.81 -24.93 -27.50
CA THR A 116 11.52 -24.71 -28.78
C THR A 116 13.04 -24.60 -28.66
N LYS A 117 13.59 -24.71 -27.45
CA LYS A 117 15.02 -24.61 -27.16
C LYS A 117 15.54 -25.93 -26.61
#